data_AF-A0A536VE39-F1
#
_entry.id   AF-A0A536VE39-F1
#
_cell.length_a   1.000
_cell.length_b   1.000
_cell.length_c   1.000
_cell.angle_alpha   90.00
_cell.angle_beta   90.00
_cell.angle_gamma   90.00
#
_symmetry.space_group_name_H-M   'P 1'
#
loop_
_entity.id
_entity.type
_entity.pdbx_description
1 polymer ?
#
loop_
_entity_poly.entity_id
_entity_poly.type
_entity_poly.pdbx_seq_one_letter_code
_entity_poly.pdbx_strand_id
1 'polypeptide(L)' 'GGAKGRRDVPKIVDWYMERKINIDDLITHKLKLADINQGFDLMHEGKSIRSVVVY' A
#
# COMPACT_ATOMS: atom_id res chain seq x y z
N GLY A 1 7.06 13.33 8.16
CA GLY A 1 5.96 13.01 7.22
C GLY A 1 5.26 14.29 6.86
N GLY A 2 5.35 14.74 5.62
CA GLY A 2 4.92 16.09 5.25
C GLY A 2 4.61 16.26 3.77
N ALA A 3 4.10 15.20 3.13
CA ALA A 3 3.52 15.33 1.80
C ALA A 3 2.15 16.00 1.96
N LYS A 4 1.98 17.19 1.41
CA LYS A 4 0.66 17.83 1.30
C LYS A 4 -0.10 17.05 0.23
N GLY A 5 -0.92 16.09 0.67
CA GLY A 5 -1.53 15.06 -0.18
C GLY A 5 -2.04 15.55 -1.54
N ARG A 6 -2.76 16.67 -1.59
CA ARG A 6 -3.26 17.23 -2.86
C ARG A 6 -2.20 17.69 -3.86
N ARG A 7 -1.01 18.10 -3.41
CA ARG A 7 0.05 18.63 -4.28
C ARG A 7 1.12 17.60 -4.61
N ASP A 8 1.42 16.72 -3.66
CA ASP A 8 2.56 15.81 -3.78
C ASP A 8 2.14 14.41 -4.26
N VAL A 9 0.89 13.98 -4.01
CA VAL A 9 0.39 12.68 -4.50
C VAL A 9 0.42 12.57 -6.03
N PRO A 10 -0.01 13.59 -6.82
CA PRO A 10 0.06 13.48 -8.28
C PRO A 10 1.47 13.18 -8.79
N LYS A 11 2.49 13.86 -8.25
CA LYS A 11 3.90 13.62 -8.61
C LYS A 11 4.38 12.22 -8.27
N ILE A 12 3.93 11.67 -7.13
CA ILE A 12 4.29 10.31 -6.70
C ILE A 12 3.64 9.29 -7.65
N VAL A 13 2.40 9.52 -8.09
CA VAL A 13 1.74 8.69 -9.10
C VAL A 13 2.49 8.76 -10.43
N ASP A 14 2.88 9.95 -10.89
CA ASP A 14 3.65 10.11 -12.12
C ASP A 14 4.96 9.31 -12.06
N TRP A 15 5.70 9.40 -10.94
CA TRP A 15 6.93 8.62 -10.75
C TRP A 15 6.69 7.10 -10.73
N TYR A 16 5.56 6.65 -10.19
CA TYR A 16 5.19 5.23 -10.23
C TYR A 16 4.90 4.77 -11.66
N MET A 17 4.13 5.56 -12.41
CA MET A 17 3.79 5.26 -13.81
C MET A 17 5.02 5.29 -14.72
N GLU A 18 5.96 6.20 -14.46
CA GLU A 18 7.26 6.28 -15.13
C GLU A 18 8.26 5.20 -14.67
N ARG A 19 7.87 4.29 -13.77
CA ARG A 19 8.72 3.24 -13.17
C ARG A 19 9.97 3.79 -12.44
N LYS A 20 9.93 5.05 -12.01
CA LYS A 20 10.99 5.68 -11.20
C LYS A 20 10.97 5.23 -9.75
N ILE A 21 9.82 4.71 -9.27
CA ILE A 21 9.67 4.11 -7.95
C ILE A 21 8.96 2.75 -8.08
N ASN A 22 9.45 1.74 -7.34
CA ASN A 22 8.78 0.45 -7.25
C ASN A 22 7.93 0.37 -5.98
N ILE A 23 6.62 0.53 -6.14
CA ILE A 23 5.65 0.42 -5.03
C ILE A 23 5.20 -1.03 -4.85
N ASP A 24 5.22 -1.83 -5.92
CA ASP A 24 4.65 -3.18 -5.94
C ASP A 24 5.43 -4.13 -5.02
N ASP A 25 6.77 -3.99 -4.96
CA ASP A 25 7.62 -4.78 -4.05
C ASP A 25 7.32 -4.54 -2.56
N LEU A 26 6.65 -3.43 -2.23
CA LEU A 26 6.26 -3.13 -0.86
C LEU A 26 4.99 -3.88 -0.45
N ILE A 27 4.20 -4.38 -1.40
CA ILE A 27 2.93 -5.08 -1.14
C ILE A 27 3.22 -6.55 -0.86
N THR A 28 3.17 -6.96 0.41
CA THR A 28 3.44 -8.34 0.80
C THR A 28 2.19 -9.22 0.82
N HIS A 29 1.00 -8.62 1.00
CA HIS A 29 -0.26 -9.36 1.07
C HIS A 29 -1.35 -8.68 0.24
N LYS A 30 -2.12 -9.49 -0.48
CA LYS A 30 -3.36 -9.08 -1.17
C LYS A 30 -4.52 -9.86 -0.55
N LEU A 31 -5.47 -9.15 0.03
CA LEU A 31 -6.59 -9.73 0.76
C LEU A 31 -7.91 -9.38 0.07
N LYS A 32 -8.90 -10.26 0.13
CA LYS A 32 -10.25 -9.91 -0.25
C LYS A 32 -10.90 -9.10 0.86
N LEU A 33 -11.91 -8.29 0.52
CA LEU A 33 -12.67 -7.54 1.53
C LEU A 33 -13.29 -8.45 2.62
N ALA A 34 -13.68 -9.68 2.26
CA ALA A 34 -14.17 -10.68 3.21
C ALA A 34 -13.13 -11.07 4.29
N ASP A 35 -11.84 -10.94 3.97
CA ASP A 35 -10.72 -11.37 4.83
C ASP A 35 -10.09 -10.17 5.57
N ILE A 36 -10.81 -9.06 5.71
CA ILE A 36 -10.26 -7.81 6.27
C ILE A 36 -9.71 -7.98 7.69
N ASN A 37 -10.38 -8.81 8.52
CA ASN A 37 -9.95 -9.08 9.89
C ASN A 37 -8.61 -9.79 9.94
N GLN A 38 -8.38 -10.76 9.04
CA GLN A 38 -7.08 -11.41 8.90
C GLN A 38 -5.98 -10.39 8.54
N GLY A 39 -6.32 -9.36 7.77
CA GLY A 39 -5.40 -8.25 7.49
C GLY A 39 -5.01 -7.47 8.74
N PHE A 40 -5.96 -7.22 9.64
CA PHE A 40 -5.68 -6.58 10.93
C PHE A 40 -4.81 -7.46 11.82
N ASP A 41 -5.05 -8.76 11.87
CA ASP A 41 -4.22 -9.70 12.66
C ASP A 41 -2.77 -9.70 12.16
N LEU A 42 -2.56 -9.80 10.85
CA LEU A 42 -1.23 -9.76 10.23
C LEU A 42 -0.47 -8.45 10.51
N MET A 43 -1.18 -7.32 10.62
CA MET A 43 -0.58 -6.04 11.02
C MET A 43 -0.19 -6.02 12.50
N HIS A 44 -1.02 -6.54 13.39
CA HIS A 44 -0.72 -6.60 14.83
C HIS A 44 0.44 -7.55 15.15
N GLU A 45 0.54 -8.67 14.42
CA GLU A 45 1.63 -9.63 14.56
C GLU A 45 2.95 -9.17 13.92
N GLY A 46 2.96 -8.04 13.20
CA GLY A 46 4.15 -7.54 12.49
C GLY A 46 4.55 -8.40 11.28
N LYS A 47 3.68 -9.28 10.81
CA LYS A 47 3.92 -10.17 9.65
C LYS A 47 3.60 -9.50 8.31
N SER A 48 2.95 -8.33 8.34
CA SER A 48 2.68 -7.53 7.15
C SER A 48 3.53 -6.26 7.11
N ILE A 49 4.25 -6.06 6.01
CA ILE A 49 4.88 -4.78 5.67
C ILE A 49 3.85 -3.85 5.02
N ARG A 50 3.07 -4.38 4.07
CA ARG A 50 1.92 -3.68 3.46
C ARG A 50 0.92 -4.68 2.93
N SER A 51 -0.34 -4.54 3.35
CA SER A 51 -1.47 -5.29 2.81
C SER A 51 -2.35 -4.39 1.96
N VAL A 52 -2.85 -4.90 0.83
CA VAL A 52 -3.85 -4.23 -0.01
C VAL A 52 -5.12 -5.07 -0.04
N VAL A 53 -6.26 -4.43 0.19
CA VAL A 53 -7.58 -5.06 0.08
C VAL A 53 -8.12 -4.83 -1.33
N VAL A 54 -8.52 -5.91 -2.00
CA VAL A 54 -9.07 -5.92 -3.35
C VAL A 54 -10.55 -6.35 -3.28
N TYR A 55 -11.41 -5.69 -4.05
CA TYR A 55 -12.84 -5.95 -4.19
C TYR A 55 -13.18 -6.26 -5.65
#